data_AF-A0AB36JXU4-F1
#
_entry.id   AF-A0AB36JXU4-F1
#
_cell.length_a   1.000
_cell.length_b   1.000
_cell.length_c   1.000
_cell.angle_alpha   90.00
_cell.angle_beta   90.00
_cell.angle_gamma   90.00
#
_symmetry.space_group_name_H-M   'P 1'
#
loop_
_entity.id
_entity.type
_entity.pdbx_description
1 polymer ?
#
loop_
_entity_poly.entity_id
_entity_poly.type
_entity_poly.pdbx_seq_one_letter_code
_entity_poly.pdbx_strand_id
1 'polypeptide(L)'
;MSVRKIEFLYQSLSDTQAIIRATDVKLGFLFAIVLLPITVFSDVYEIAMNLASESKFMTVGLGLILTLWFMSFYTLFLGVVAISNPYMSVSGEKAKGAFHGGDLFNFRFTDRFINRPVLSNYTVDDFVKILPDDDTEIIKELVFEKIKTTYIRDIKTKRASQCVILAFLWITLGAAIWGYHLFKVSL
;
A
#
# COMPACT_ATOMS: atom_id res chain seq x y z
N MET A 1 -17.45 -10.14 31.43
CA MET A 1 -17.79 -9.29 30.24
C MET A 1 -16.53 -8.79 29.53
N SER A 2 -15.46 -8.47 30.27
CA SER A 2 -14.13 -8.10 29.73
C SER A 2 -13.53 -9.17 28.81
N VAL A 3 -13.51 -10.43 29.23
CA VAL A 3 -12.93 -11.57 28.47
C VAL A 3 -13.48 -11.64 27.03
N ARG A 4 -14.81 -11.60 26.86
CA ARG A 4 -15.42 -11.60 25.51
C ARG A 4 -15.03 -10.40 24.65
N LYS A 5 -14.82 -9.22 25.26
CA LYS A 5 -14.35 -8.03 24.54
C LYS A 5 -12.90 -8.19 24.09
N ILE A 6 -12.06 -8.75 24.96
CA ILE A 6 -10.65 -9.04 24.66
C ILE A 6 -10.55 -10.02 23.49
N GLU A 7 -11.27 -11.15 23.56
CA GLU A 7 -11.34 -12.15 22.48
C GLU A 7 -11.82 -11.53 21.16
N PHE A 8 -12.89 -10.75 21.21
CA PHE A 8 -13.40 -10.02 20.03
C PHE A 8 -12.34 -9.10 19.42
N LEU A 9 -11.60 -8.35 20.25
CA LEU A 9 -10.56 -7.43 19.79
C LEU A 9 -9.38 -8.18 19.15
N TYR A 10 -8.92 -9.28 19.76
CA TYR A 10 -7.89 -10.14 19.18
C TYR A 10 -8.28 -10.68 17.81
N GLN A 11 -9.49 -11.23 17.70
CA GLN A 11 -9.98 -11.75 16.42
C GLN A 11 -10.10 -10.62 15.39
N SER A 12 -10.66 -9.48 15.78
CA SER A 12 -10.83 -8.32 14.90
C SER A 12 -9.50 -7.73 14.42
N LEU A 13 -8.45 -7.76 15.25
CA LEU A 13 -7.08 -7.38 14.88
C LEU A 13 -6.51 -8.36 13.85
N SER A 14 -6.60 -9.66 14.14
CA SER A 14 -6.14 -10.73 13.25
C SER A 14 -6.78 -10.62 11.86
N ASP A 15 -8.10 -10.43 11.80
CA ASP A 15 -8.83 -10.28 10.54
C ASP A 15 -8.38 -9.03 9.76
N THR A 16 -8.11 -7.94 10.46
CA THR A 16 -7.63 -6.69 9.83
C THR A 16 -6.24 -6.87 9.23
N GLN A 17 -5.35 -7.55 9.95
CA GLN A 17 -4.01 -7.89 9.45
C GLN A 17 -4.08 -8.86 8.27
N ALA A 18 -5.01 -9.82 8.28
CA ALA A 18 -5.25 -10.71 7.15
C ALA A 18 -5.68 -9.94 5.89
N ILE A 19 -6.56 -8.94 6.03
CA ILE A 19 -6.98 -8.06 4.92
C ILE A 19 -5.79 -7.24 4.39
N ILE A 20 -4.95 -6.70 5.27
CA ILE A 20 -3.72 -5.97 4.87
C ILE A 20 -2.81 -6.88 4.05
N ARG A 21 -2.51 -8.09 4.55
CA ARG A 21 -1.68 -9.07 3.83
C ARG A 21 -2.26 -9.46 2.47
N ALA A 22 -3.57 -9.69 2.41
CA ALA A 22 -4.26 -9.99 1.16
C ALA A 22 -4.18 -8.81 0.16
N THR A 23 -4.23 -7.58 0.65
CA THR A 23 -4.04 -6.37 -0.17
C THR A 23 -2.61 -6.28 -0.70
N ASP A 24 -1.62 -6.55 0.15
CA ASP A 24 -0.20 -6.52 -0.25
C ASP A 24 0.11 -7.56 -1.33
N VAL A 25 -0.47 -8.77 -1.24
CA VAL A 25 -0.36 -9.80 -2.29
C VAL A 25 -0.96 -9.32 -3.62
N LYS A 26 -2.15 -8.70 -3.58
CA LYS A 26 -2.79 -8.14 -4.80
C LYS A 26 -1.95 -7.03 -5.44
N LEU A 27 -1.37 -6.15 -4.63
CA LEU A 27 -0.45 -5.13 -5.10
C LEU A 27 0.81 -5.75 -5.73
N GLY A 28 1.32 -6.85 -5.18
CA GLY A 28 2.41 -7.63 -5.78
C GLY A 28 2.09 -8.12 -7.19
N PHE A 29 0.88 -8.65 -7.42
CA PHE A 29 0.44 -9.05 -8.76
C PHE A 29 0.27 -7.85 -9.71
N LEU A 30 -0.30 -6.74 -9.21
CA LEU A 30 -0.44 -5.51 -10.00
C LEU A 30 0.92 -4.92 -10.40
N PHE A 31 1.95 -5.08 -9.58
CA PHE A 31 3.32 -4.70 -9.92
C PHE A 31 3.80 -5.37 -11.20
N ALA A 32 3.58 -6.67 -11.35
CA ALA A 32 3.96 -7.38 -12.57
C ALA A 32 3.24 -6.82 -13.80
N ILE A 33 1.92 -6.56 -13.70
CA ILE A 33 1.11 -6.04 -14.80
C ILE A 33 1.55 -4.63 -15.20
N VAL A 34 1.69 -3.72 -14.23
CA VAL A 34 2.03 -2.30 -14.49
C VAL A 34 3.45 -2.15 -15.03
N LEU A 35 4.36 -3.08 -14.71
CA LEU A 35 5.74 -3.08 -15.22
C LEU A 35 5.89 -3.73 -16.62
N LEU A 36 4.89 -4.48 -17.11
CA LEU A 36 4.97 -5.13 -18.44
C LEU A 36 5.39 -4.19 -19.58
N PRO A 37 4.88 -2.95 -19.71
CA PRO A 37 5.25 -2.06 -20.82
C PRO A 37 6.74 -1.74 -20.88
N ILE A 38 7.45 -1.81 -19.75
CA ILE A 38 8.90 -1.56 -19.70
C ILE A 38 9.65 -2.68 -20.44
N THR A 39 9.14 -3.92 -20.39
CA THR A 39 9.78 -5.07 -21.05
C THR A 39 9.68 -5.05 -22.56
N VAL A 40 8.70 -4.33 -23.11
CA VAL A 40 8.41 -4.21 -24.55
C VAL A 40 8.48 -2.75 -25.02
N PHE A 41 9.31 -1.95 -24.35
CA PHE A 41 9.32 -0.49 -24.54
C PHE A 41 9.67 -0.07 -25.97
N SER A 42 10.60 -0.76 -26.63
CA SER A 42 10.98 -0.47 -28.03
C SER A 42 9.78 -0.53 -28.96
N ASP A 43 9.01 -1.60 -28.85
CA ASP A 43 7.90 -1.92 -29.76
C ASP A 43 6.73 -0.96 -29.49
N VAL A 44 6.45 -0.70 -28.22
CA VAL A 44 5.43 0.27 -27.80
C VAL A 44 5.80 1.68 -28.26
N TYR A 45 7.08 2.07 -28.16
CA TYR A 45 7.55 3.38 -28.58
C TYR A 45 7.39 3.59 -30.09
N GLU A 46 7.80 2.63 -30.91
CA GLU A 46 7.67 2.70 -32.37
C GLU A 46 6.21 2.84 -32.81
N ILE A 47 5.32 1.98 -32.27
CA ILE A 47 3.89 2.04 -32.56
C ILE A 47 3.28 3.38 -32.11
N ALA A 48 3.67 3.87 -30.93
CA ALA A 48 3.20 5.15 -30.42
C ALA A 48 3.63 6.32 -31.31
N MET A 49 4.87 6.33 -31.84
CA MET A 49 5.34 7.38 -32.75
C MET A 49 4.60 7.35 -34.09
N ASN A 50 4.35 6.15 -34.63
CA ASN A 50 3.56 6.00 -35.84
C ASN A 50 2.14 6.56 -35.65
N LEU A 51 1.43 6.15 -34.58
CA LEU A 51 0.09 6.64 -34.25
C LEU A 51 0.04 8.14 -33.95
N ALA A 52 1.05 8.67 -33.25
CA ALA A 52 1.13 10.09 -32.94
C ALA A 52 1.28 10.95 -34.20
N SER A 53 1.92 10.43 -35.25
CA SER A 53 2.08 11.13 -36.53
C SER A 53 0.79 11.22 -37.34
N GLU A 54 -0.18 10.33 -37.11
CA GLU A 54 -1.42 10.26 -37.89
C GLU A 54 -2.38 11.42 -37.59
N SER A 55 -2.54 11.78 -36.32
CA SER A 55 -3.46 12.84 -35.91
C SER A 55 -3.15 13.39 -34.53
N LYS A 56 -3.48 14.67 -34.32
CA LYS A 56 -3.41 15.31 -33.00
C LYS A 56 -4.28 14.61 -31.95
N PHE A 57 -5.39 14.00 -32.36
CA PHE A 57 -6.26 13.24 -31.47
C PHE A 57 -5.55 12.01 -30.90
N MET A 58 -4.82 11.26 -31.74
CA MET A 58 -4.00 10.13 -31.31
C MET A 58 -2.86 10.57 -30.39
N THR A 59 -2.20 11.69 -30.69
CA THR A 59 -1.17 12.25 -29.81
C THR A 59 -1.70 12.52 -28.40
N VAL A 60 -2.89 13.15 -28.30
CA VAL A 60 -3.53 13.43 -27.00
C VAL A 60 -3.93 12.13 -26.29
N GLY A 61 -4.50 11.17 -27.02
CA GLY A 61 -4.87 9.86 -26.47
C GLY A 61 -3.67 9.09 -25.90
N LEU A 62 -2.55 9.08 -26.61
CA LEU A 62 -1.30 8.46 -26.15
C LEU A 62 -0.73 9.18 -24.92
N GLY A 63 -0.79 10.51 -24.87
CA GLY A 63 -0.41 11.29 -23.69
C GLY A 63 -1.26 10.93 -22.46
N LEU A 64 -2.56 10.69 -22.65
CA LEU A 64 -3.46 10.24 -21.59
C LEU A 64 -3.13 8.82 -21.12
N ILE A 65 -2.86 7.88 -22.04
CA ILE A 65 -2.41 6.52 -21.72
C ILE A 65 -1.15 6.57 -20.85
N LEU A 66 -0.14 7.34 -21.26
CA LEU A 66 1.11 7.47 -20.51
C LEU A 66 0.89 8.06 -19.12
N THR A 67 0.01 9.06 -19.02
CA THR A 67 -0.34 9.70 -17.74
C THR A 67 -1.06 8.71 -16.82
N LEU A 68 -2.03 7.96 -17.33
CA LEU A 68 -2.77 6.94 -16.56
C LEU A 68 -1.84 5.82 -16.09
N TRP A 69 -0.96 5.35 -16.96
CA TRP A 69 0.07 4.38 -16.61
C TRP A 69 0.96 4.90 -15.49
N PHE A 70 1.53 6.09 -15.63
CA PHE A 70 2.41 6.68 -14.61
C PHE A 70 1.70 6.89 -13.28
N MET A 71 0.46 7.37 -13.30
CA MET A 71 -0.36 7.53 -12.10
C MET A 71 -0.68 6.17 -11.44
N SER A 72 -0.96 5.13 -12.23
CA SER A 72 -1.16 3.78 -11.72
C SER A 72 0.11 3.25 -11.05
N PHE A 73 1.27 3.45 -11.68
CA PHE A 73 2.57 3.05 -11.15
C PHE A 73 2.92 3.81 -9.86
N TYR A 74 2.67 5.11 -9.81
CA TYR A 74 2.89 5.93 -8.62
C TYR A 74 1.99 5.49 -7.43
N THR A 75 0.69 5.31 -7.68
CA THR A 75 -0.25 4.89 -6.64
C THR A 75 0.00 3.46 -6.14
N LEU A 76 0.48 2.57 -7.02
CA LEU A 76 0.97 1.24 -6.69
C LEU A 76 2.17 1.31 -5.74
N PHE A 77 3.17 2.15 -6.04
CA PHE A 77 4.31 2.39 -5.15
C PHE A 77 3.87 2.90 -3.78
N LEU A 78 2.97 3.88 -3.74
CA LEU A 78 2.39 4.36 -2.48
C LEU A 78 1.64 3.27 -1.73
N GLY A 79 1.01 2.31 -2.43
CA GLY A 79 0.30 1.18 -1.82
C GLY A 79 1.22 0.24 -1.05
N VAL A 80 2.44 0.01 -1.56
CA VAL A 80 3.41 -0.91 -0.96
C VAL A 80 4.30 -0.25 0.09
N VAL A 81 4.65 1.02 -0.09
CA VAL A 81 5.49 1.75 0.87
C VAL A 81 4.80 1.83 2.25
N ALA A 82 5.58 1.58 3.29
CA ALA A 82 5.12 1.69 4.67
C ALA A 82 4.53 3.08 4.94
N ILE A 83 3.34 3.10 5.52
CA ILE A 83 2.68 4.35 5.92
C ILE A 83 3.46 4.96 7.09
N SER A 84 3.54 6.29 7.13
CA SER A 84 4.08 7.05 8.26
C SER A 84 3.47 6.59 9.60
N ASN A 85 4.22 6.78 10.69
CA ASN A 85 3.88 6.25 12.01
C ASN A 85 2.39 6.45 12.38
N PRO A 86 1.57 5.36 12.40
CA PRO A 86 0.13 5.44 12.65
C PRO A 86 -0.19 5.89 14.08
N TYR A 87 0.80 5.88 14.99
CA TYR A 87 0.69 6.47 16.33
C TYR A 87 0.22 7.93 16.30
N MET A 88 0.63 8.70 15.30
CA MET A 88 0.26 10.12 15.15
C MET A 88 -1.18 10.30 14.69
N SER A 89 -1.81 9.26 14.14
CA SER A 89 -3.16 9.29 13.60
C SER A 89 -4.24 8.86 14.61
N VAL A 90 -3.85 8.47 15.83
CA VAL A 90 -4.78 8.17 16.92
C VAL A 90 -5.05 9.44 17.72
N SER A 91 -6.33 9.82 17.82
CA SER A 91 -6.81 10.92 18.66
C SER A 91 -7.04 10.48 20.11
N GLY A 92 -6.88 11.41 21.04
CA GLY A 92 -7.18 11.18 22.46
C GLY A 92 -6.03 10.51 23.21
N GLU A 93 -6.38 9.89 24.33
CA GLU A 93 -5.41 9.23 25.20
C GLU A 93 -4.83 7.98 24.51
N LYS A 94 -3.49 7.87 24.51
CA LYS A 94 -2.78 6.78 23.84
C LYS A 94 -2.38 5.72 24.85
N ALA A 95 -2.34 4.47 24.40
CA ALA A 95 -1.86 3.36 25.21
C ALA A 95 -0.32 3.29 25.18
N LYS A 96 0.28 2.46 26.03
CA LYS A 96 1.74 2.39 26.22
C LYS A 96 2.45 1.78 24.99
N GLY A 97 1.73 1.06 24.13
CA GLY A 97 2.30 0.45 22.92
C GLY A 97 2.96 -0.91 23.18
N ALA A 98 2.70 -1.51 24.35
CA ALA A 98 3.24 -2.78 24.79
C ALA A 98 2.81 -3.96 23.90
N PHE A 99 1.65 -3.89 23.24
CA PHE A 99 1.12 -5.03 22.48
C PHE A 99 1.92 -5.37 21.22
N HIS A 100 2.32 -4.35 20.45
CA HIS A 100 3.14 -4.52 19.25
C HIS A 100 4.59 -4.05 19.43
N GLY A 101 4.98 -3.63 20.64
CA GLY A 101 6.34 -3.15 20.93
C GLY A 101 6.67 -1.88 20.16
N GLY A 102 5.72 -0.94 20.07
CA GLY A 102 5.96 0.34 19.42
C GLY A 102 7.14 1.06 20.05
N ASP A 103 8.06 1.58 19.22
CA ASP A 103 9.27 2.28 19.68
C ASP A 103 10.24 1.41 20.52
N LEU A 104 10.16 0.08 20.40
CA LEU A 104 11.10 -0.83 21.07
C LEU A 104 12.52 -0.70 20.51
N PHE A 105 12.66 -0.31 19.24
CA PHE A 105 13.93 -0.09 18.57
C PHE A 105 13.94 1.25 17.84
N ASN A 106 15.04 1.99 17.96
CA ASN A 106 15.24 3.25 17.23
C ASN A 106 16.26 3.04 16.10
N PHE A 107 15.75 2.92 14.88
CA PHE A 107 16.58 2.78 13.68
C PHE A 107 16.96 4.15 13.10
N ARG A 108 18.25 4.39 12.91
CA ARG A 108 18.77 5.52 12.14
C ARG A 108 18.65 5.25 10.65
N PHE A 109 18.74 6.30 9.85
CA PHE A 109 18.72 6.17 8.38
C PHE A 109 19.85 5.26 7.86
N THR A 110 21.03 5.31 8.47
CA THR A 110 22.19 4.46 8.13
C THR A 110 21.93 2.97 8.36
N ASP A 111 21.08 2.63 9.34
CA ASP A 111 20.81 1.24 9.72
C ASP A 111 19.96 0.53 8.66
N ARG A 112 19.35 1.28 7.72
CA ARG A 112 18.65 0.72 6.55
C ARG A 112 19.61 0.14 5.51
N PHE A 113 20.87 0.54 5.54
CA PHE A 113 21.87 0.17 4.54
C PHE A 113 23.03 -0.63 5.13
N ILE A 114 23.24 -0.57 6.45
CA ILE A 114 24.36 -1.21 7.13
C ILE A 114 23.82 -2.12 8.22
N ASN A 115 24.17 -3.41 8.15
CA ASN A 115 23.73 -4.42 9.11
C ASN A 115 24.50 -4.31 10.43
N ARG A 116 24.16 -3.32 11.26
CA ARG A 116 24.70 -3.14 12.61
C ARG A 116 23.69 -3.60 13.66
N PRO A 117 24.13 -4.18 14.79
CA PRO A 117 23.22 -4.50 15.88
C PRO A 117 22.63 -3.21 16.46
N VAL A 118 21.31 -3.09 16.45
CA VAL A 118 20.55 -2.00 17.10
C VAL A 118 20.00 -2.52 18.42
N LEU A 119 20.35 -1.86 19.52
CA LEU A 119 19.86 -2.21 20.85
C LEU A 119 18.42 -1.73 21.06
N SER A 120 17.67 -2.43 21.91
CA SER A 120 16.32 -2.02 22.30
C SER A 120 16.36 -0.80 23.24
N ASN A 121 15.34 0.04 23.16
CA ASN A 121 15.16 1.19 24.04
C ASN A 121 14.78 0.78 25.47
N TYR A 122 14.27 -0.44 25.66
CA TYR A 122 13.85 -1.00 26.93
C TYR A 122 14.64 -2.25 27.27
N THR A 123 14.97 -2.44 28.54
CA THR A 123 15.39 -3.74 29.07
C THR A 123 14.19 -4.67 29.23
N VAL A 124 14.44 -5.95 29.49
CA VAL A 124 13.36 -6.93 29.78
C VAL A 124 12.55 -6.48 31.00
N ASP A 125 13.23 -6.08 32.09
CA ASP A 125 12.57 -5.65 33.32
C ASP A 125 11.76 -4.35 33.12
N ASP A 126 12.23 -3.45 32.27
CA ASP A 126 11.47 -2.24 31.92
C ASP A 126 10.25 -2.57 31.07
N PHE A 127 10.37 -3.54 30.16
CA PHE A 127 9.25 -3.94 29.30
C PHE A 127 8.16 -4.64 30.10
N VAL A 128 8.52 -5.43 31.12
CA VAL A 128 7.53 -6.04 32.04
C VAL A 128 6.69 -4.98 32.75
N LYS A 129 7.29 -3.85 33.15
CA LYS A 129 6.58 -2.76 33.85
C LYS A 129 5.60 -1.98 32.97
N ILE A 130 5.72 -2.08 31.64
CA ILE A 130 4.78 -1.41 30.71
C ILE A 130 3.66 -2.34 30.25
N LEU A 131 3.73 -3.63 30.56
CA LEU A 131 2.64 -4.55 30.31
C LEU A 131 1.40 -4.10 31.11
N PRO A 132 0.20 -4.32 30.57
CA PRO A 132 -1.04 -3.95 31.24
C PRO A 132 -1.27 -4.81 32.49
N ASP A 133 -1.65 -4.16 33.59
CA ASP A 133 -1.85 -4.82 34.89
C ASP A 133 -3.26 -5.43 35.05
N ASP A 134 -4.23 -4.93 34.30
CA ASP A 134 -5.63 -5.38 34.37
C ASP A 134 -6.34 -5.43 33.00
N ASP A 135 -7.49 -6.10 32.97
CA ASP A 135 -8.32 -6.30 31.78
C ASP A 135 -8.70 -4.98 31.06
N THR A 136 -8.86 -3.88 31.79
CA THR A 136 -9.20 -2.56 31.24
C THR A 136 -8.01 -1.98 30.48
N GLU A 137 -6.81 -2.08 31.04
CA GLU A 137 -5.58 -1.67 30.36
C GLU A 137 -5.32 -2.54 29.12
N ILE A 138 -5.56 -3.86 29.21
CA ILE A 138 -5.50 -4.77 28.06
C ILE A 138 -6.46 -4.31 26.96
N ILE A 139 -7.72 -4.02 27.30
CA ILE A 139 -8.71 -3.54 26.33
C ILE A 139 -8.26 -2.22 25.70
N LYS A 140 -7.73 -1.28 26.49
CA LYS A 140 -7.24 0.02 25.99
C LYS A 140 -6.09 -0.17 25.00
N GLU A 141 -5.14 -1.04 25.32
CA GLU A 141 -4.01 -1.38 24.46
C GLU A 141 -4.46 -2.04 23.15
N LEU A 142 -5.37 -3.01 23.23
CA LEU A 142 -5.93 -3.69 22.04
C LEU A 142 -6.75 -2.72 21.16
N VAL A 143 -7.53 -1.82 21.75
CA VAL A 143 -8.27 -0.78 21.01
C VAL A 143 -7.30 0.17 20.32
N PHE A 144 -6.24 0.60 21.00
CA PHE A 144 -5.22 1.46 20.44
C PHE A 144 -4.58 0.84 19.19
N GLU A 145 -4.19 -0.44 19.27
CA GLU A 145 -3.67 -1.18 18.12
C GLU A 145 -4.70 -1.39 17.02
N LYS A 146 -5.96 -1.63 17.39
CA LYS A 146 -7.05 -1.80 16.44
C LYS A 146 -7.24 -0.53 15.61
N ILE A 147 -7.18 0.65 16.22
CA ILE A 147 -7.30 1.93 15.50
C ILE A 147 -6.12 2.11 14.53
N LYS A 148 -4.88 1.91 14.98
CA LYS A 148 -3.69 2.02 14.13
C LYS A 148 -3.74 1.07 12.94
N THR A 149 -4.08 -0.21 13.19
CA THR A 149 -4.12 -1.24 12.16
C THR A 149 -5.27 -1.01 11.17
N THR A 150 -6.41 -0.52 11.65
CA THR A 150 -7.55 -0.10 10.81
C THR A 150 -7.15 1.07 9.90
N TYR A 151 -6.46 2.07 10.42
CA TYR A 151 -5.96 3.20 9.64
C TYR A 151 -5.04 2.73 8.49
N ILE A 152 -4.09 1.83 8.78
CA ILE A 152 -3.21 1.25 7.76
C ILE A 152 -4.03 0.56 6.67
N ARG A 153 -4.97 -0.31 7.07
CA ARG A 153 -5.85 -1.04 6.14
C ARG A 153 -6.62 -0.08 5.23
N ASP A 154 -7.22 0.96 5.78
CA ASP A 154 -8.09 1.86 5.02
C ASP A 154 -7.31 2.67 3.99
N ILE A 155 -6.12 3.16 4.35
CA ILE A 155 -5.23 3.84 3.39
C ILE A 155 -4.75 2.89 2.30
N LYS A 156 -4.29 1.68 2.67
CA LYS A 156 -3.84 0.69 1.69
C LYS A 156 -4.96 0.29 0.74
N THR A 157 -6.17 0.04 1.25
CA THR A 157 -7.35 -0.27 0.43
C THR A 157 -7.67 0.86 -0.55
N LYS A 158 -7.64 2.12 -0.10
CA LYS A 158 -7.88 3.28 -0.98
C LYS A 158 -6.83 3.40 -2.08
N ARG A 159 -5.54 3.28 -1.74
CA ARG A 159 -4.43 3.33 -2.71
C ARG A 159 -4.51 2.18 -3.71
N ALA A 160 -4.81 0.96 -3.26
CA ALA A 160 -4.99 -0.20 -4.11
C ALA A 160 -6.19 -0.03 -5.06
N SER A 161 -7.33 0.44 -4.55
CA SER A 161 -8.51 0.72 -5.37
C SER A 161 -8.22 1.76 -6.45
N GLN A 162 -7.55 2.87 -6.09
CA GLN A 162 -7.14 3.90 -7.04
C GLN A 162 -6.20 3.35 -8.11
N CYS A 163 -5.20 2.54 -7.72
CA CYS A 163 -4.31 1.88 -8.66
C CYS A 163 -5.07 0.98 -9.65
N VAL A 164 -6.02 0.17 -9.17
CA VAL A 164 -6.84 -0.70 -10.02
C VAL A 164 -7.67 0.11 -11.01
N ILE A 165 -8.31 1.19 -10.56
CA ILE A 165 -9.11 2.06 -11.44
C ILE A 165 -8.23 2.69 -12.52
N LEU A 166 -7.07 3.24 -12.15
CA LEU A 166 -6.13 3.85 -13.10
C LEU A 166 -5.59 2.83 -14.10
N ALA A 167 -5.21 1.63 -13.63
CA ALA A 167 -4.75 0.55 -14.48
C ALA A 167 -5.85 0.07 -15.44
N PHE A 168 -7.09 -0.04 -14.97
CA PHE A 168 -8.24 -0.41 -15.81
C PHE A 168 -8.49 0.64 -16.91
N LEU A 169 -8.49 1.93 -16.57
CA LEU A 169 -8.64 3.01 -17.55
C LEU A 169 -7.49 3.01 -18.56
N TRP A 170 -6.26 2.80 -18.09
CA TRP A 170 -5.08 2.68 -18.94
C TRP A 170 -5.20 1.53 -19.94
N ILE A 171 -5.55 0.33 -19.47
CA ILE A 171 -5.68 -0.86 -20.31
C ILE A 171 -6.83 -0.70 -21.31
N THR A 172 -7.99 -0.21 -20.87
CA THR A 172 -9.16 -0.05 -21.75
C THR A 172 -8.92 1.00 -22.84
N LEU A 173 -8.29 2.13 -22.51
CA LEU A 173 -7.94 3.16 -23.49
C LEU A 173 -6.87 2.65 -24.46
N GLY A 174 -5.85 1.93 -23.97
CA GLY A 174 -4.84 1.29 -24.81
C GLY A 174 -5.44 0.28 -25.78
N ALA A 175 -6.34 -0.58 -25.29
CA ALA A 175 -7.05 -1.55 -26.11
C ALA A 175 -7.93 -0.87 -27.17
N ALA A 176 -8.59 0.25 -26.85
CA ALA A 176 -9.40 1.00 -27.80
C ALA A 176 -8.56 1.62 -28.94
N ILE A 177 -7.43 2.24 -28.60
CA ILE A 177 -6.51 2.81 -29.61
C ILE A 177 -5.91 1.70 -30.48
N TRP A 178 -5.50 0.59 -29.89
CA TRP A 178 -4.98 -0.55 -30.63
C TRP A 178 -6.04 -1.16 -31.56
N GLY A 179 -7.28 -1.32 -31.06
CA GLY A 179 -8.40 -1.78 -31.88
C GLY A 179 -8.66 -0.85 -33.06
N TYR A 180 -8.66 0.46 -32.84
CA TYR A 180 -8.79 1.45 -33.93
C TYR A 180 -7.68 1.29 -34.98
N HIS A 181 -6.43 1.13 -34.55
CA HIS A 181 -5.31 0.92 -35.45
C HIS A 181 -5.48 -0.34 -36.30
N LEU A 182 -5.88 -1.46 -35.68
CA LEU A 182 -6.14 -2.71 -36.40
C LEU A 182 -7.23 -2.56 -37.46
N PHE A 183 -8.37 -1.95 -37.10
CA PHE A 183 -9.47 -1.72 -38.04
C PHE A 183 -9.02 -0.90 -39.26
N LYS A 184 -8.17 0.10 -39.04
CA LYS A 184 -7.64 0.94 -40.10
C LYS A 184 -6.60 0.23 -40.99
N VAL A 185 -5.75 -0.63 -40.43
CA VAL A 185 -4.76 -1.41 -41.19
C VAL A 185 -5.41 -2.55 -41.99
N SER A 186 -6.55 -3.09 -41.51
CA SER A 186 -7.28 -4.17 -42.18
C SER A 186 -8.18 -3.72 -43.35
N LEU A 187 -8.27 -2.42 -43.62
CA LEU A 187 -9.08 -1.78 -44.66
C LEU A 187 -8.18 -1.16 -45.73
#